data_AF-A0A1V5V0H8-F1
#
_entry.id   AF-A0A1V5V0H8-F1
#
_cell.length_a   1.000
_cell.length_b   1.000
_cell.length_c   1.000
_cell.angle_alpha   90.00
_cell.angle_beta   90.00
_cell.angle_gamma   90.00
#
_symmetry.space_group_name_H-M   'P 1'
#
loop_
_entity.id
_entity.type
_entity.pdbx_description
1 polymer ?
#
loop_
_entity_poly.entity_id
_entity_poly.type
_entity_poly.pdbx_seq_one_letter_code
_entity_poly.pdbx_strand_id
1 'polypeptide(L)'
;MNTSLKVMIGSAVMLAAGTLAAQTIELNKAADWQKNPAIIEKDGILTTSKQVLFTSEKTFDVDPDKTYTIKLSARDNLKDKSAKDNCWVLFGFTVMDKNGRTISPPHVNLVAGTETVLAADAKKGSKTILVKDASKWKPIDYHYICADAKADLSDLPNYNFVGIGIAKIEKKENGFEVTLKNTVPADFKAGTALRVHAGGGYLYTGGNLYTDNNWKVMTGSIKGMAKSGWANNVWPKSTAKAKLVILANWNNKPADLQFKDISITIK
;
A
#
# COMPACT_ATOMS: atom_id res chain seq x y z
N MET A 1 27.69 12.09 27.16
CA MET A 1 28.10 11.85 25.76
C MET A 1 27.84 10.38 25.47
N ASN A 2 26.72 10.05 24.82
CA ASN A 2 26.40 8.67 24.46
C ASN A 2 26.90 8.41 23.04
N THR A 3 27.94 7.58 22.93
CA THR A 3 28.54 7.18 21.67
C THR A 3 27.72 6.03 21.08
N SER A 4 26.93 6.30 20.04
CA SER A 4 26.24 5.25 19.28
C SER A 4 27.24 4.44 18.45
N LEU A 5 27.22 3.12 18.63
CA LEU A 5 28.07 2.16 17.95
C LEU A 5 27.73 2.10 16.45
N LYS A 6 28.67 2.47 15.58
CA LYS A 6 28.61 2.21 14.14
C LYS A 6 29.11 0.77 13.89
N VAL A 7 28.22 -0.14 13.54
CA VAL A 7 28.61 -1.51 13.15
C VAL A 7 28.79 -1.57 11.63
N MET A 8 30.03 -1.85 11.19
CA MET A 8 30.32 -2.37 9.85
C MET A 8 30.02 -3.88 9.83
N ILE A 9 29.43 -4.35 8.73
CA ILE A 9 29.03 -5.76 8.56
C ILE A 9 30.28 -6.60 8.29
N GLY A 10 30.66 -7.41 9.28
CA GLY A 10 31.63 -8.51 9.17
C GLY A 10 31.11 -9.70 9.98
N SER A 11 30.97 -10.84 9.33
CA SER A 11 30.29 -12.04 9.83
C SER A 11 30.90 -12.62 11.10
N ALA A 12 30.13 -12.68 12.20
CA ALA A 12 30.31 -13.64 13.29
C ALA A 12 28.99 -13.78 14.07
N VAL A 13 28.44 -14.99 14.11
CA VAL A 13 27.27 -15.33 14.93
C VAL A 13 27.75 -15.58 16.36
N MET A 14 27.43 -14.66 17.27
CA MET A 14 27.45 -14.93 18.71
C MET A 14 26.01 -14.93 19.23
N LEU A 15 25.58 -16.07 19.78
CA LEU A 15 24.38 -16.19 20.60
C LEU A 15 24.61 -15.45 21.92
N ALA A 16 24.24 -14.17 21.95
CA ALA A 16 23.96 -13.46 23.19
C ALA A 16 22.44 -13.36 23.32
N ALA A 17 21.91 -13.86 24.44
CA ALA A 17 20.57 -13.51 24.92
C ALA A 17 20.58 -12.02 25.31
N GLY A 18 20.60 -11.15 24.32
CA GLY A 18 20.46 -9.72 24.47
C GLY A 18 19.01 -9.34 24.23
N THR A 19 18.45 -8.51 25.10
CA THR A 19 17.31 -7.66 24.75
C THR A 19 17.63 -7.03 23.38
N LEU A 20 16.90 -7.43 22.33
CA LEU A 20 17.09 -6.90 20.98
C LEU A 20 16.97 -5.38 21.07
N ALA A 21 18.10 -4.69 20.99
CA ALA A 21 18.12 -3.23 20.97
C ALA A 21 17.27 -2.77 19.79
N ALA A 22 16.42 -1.76 20.02
CA ALA A 22 15.58 -1.22 18.96
C ALA A 22 16.47 -0.78 17.78
N GLN A 23 16.17 -1.28 16.58
CA GLN A 23 16.88 -0.88 15.37
C GLN A 23 16.18 0.35 14.79
N THR A 24 16.93 1.42 14.56
CA THR A 24 16.41 2.63 13.90
C THR A 24 17.02 2.79 12.52
N ILE A 25 16.16 3.04 11.52
CA ILE A 25 16.53 3.41 10.15
C ILE A 25 16.11 4.86 9.96
N GLU A 26 17.07 5.73 9.64
CA GLU A 26 16.84 7.15 9.34
C GLU A 26 16.83 7.36 7.82
N LEU A 27 15.89 8.18 7.31
CA LEU A 27 15.73 8.47 5.87
C LEU A 27 15.65 9.97 5.58
N ASN A 28 16.58 10.74 6.14
CA ASN A 28 16.57 12.21 6.08
C ASN A 28 17.39 12.80 4.91
N LYS A 29 18.01 11.96 4.06
CA LYS A 29 18.84 12.40 2.93
C LYS A 29 18.19 12.07 1.60
N ALA A 30 18.46 12.88 0.57
CA ALA A 30 17.91 12.63 -0.76
C ALA A 30 18.32 11.24 -1.31
N ALA A 31 19.52 10.77 -0.96
CA ALA A 31 20.03 9.45 -1.33
C ALA A 31 19.34 8.27 -0.63
N ASP A 32 18.55 8.51 0.43
CA ASP A 32 17.77 7.47 1.10
C ASP A 32 16.49 7.11 0.32
N TRP A 33 16.19 7.87 -0.74
CA TRP A 33 15.00 7.77 -1.57
C TRP A 33 15.38 7.42 -3.01
N GLN A 34 14.44 6.78 -3.72
CA GLN A 34 14.57 6.56 -5.15
C GLN A 34 14.77 7.90 -5.87
N LYS A 35 15.74 7.91 -6.79
CA LYS A 35 16.16 9.13 -7.49
C LYS A 35 14.97 9.85 -8.12
N ASN A 36 14.69 11.05 -7.62
CA ASN A 36 13.66 11.93 -8.16
C ASN A 36 14.12 13.38 -8.06
N PRO A 37 14.22 14.13 -9.17
CA PRO A 37 14.72 15.51 -9.15
C PRO A 37 13.80 16.49 -8.41
N ALA A 38 12.55 16.11 -8.10
CA ALA A 38 11.64 16.91 -7.29
C ALA A 38 11.87 16.76 -5.77
N ILE A 39 12.75 15.84 -5.35
CA ILE A 39 13.18 15.66 -3.96
C ILE A 39 14.53 16.34 -3.81
N ILE A 40 14.55 17.44 -3.06
CA ILE A 40 15.74 18.26 -2.85
C ILE A 40 16.12 18.16 -1.37
N GLU A 41 17.41 18.01 -1.07
CA GLU A 41 17.92 18.10 0.30
C GLU A 41 18.63 19.44 0.48
N LYS A 42 18.26 20.16 1.53
CA LYS A 42 18.93 21.40 1.94
C LYS A 42 18.97 21.46 3.47
N ASP A 43 20.16 21.62 4.04
CA ASP A 43 20.38 21.79 5.48
C ASP A 43 19.73 20.66 6.34
N GLY A 44 19.75 19.41 5.85
CA GLY A 44 19.15 18.25 6.52
C GLY A 44 17.62 18.20 6.46
N ILE A 45 17.00 19.02 5.60
CA ILE A 45 15.56 19.03 5.34
C ILE A 45 15.33 18.58 3.91
N LEU A 46 14.42 17.62 3.74
CA LEU A 46 13.93 17.22 2.42
C LEU A 46 12.80 18.15 2.00
N THR A 47 12.85 18.64 0.77
CA THR A 47 11.89 19.60 0.24
C THR A 47 11.33 19.18 -1.10
N THR A 48 10.09 19.61 -1.37
CA THR A 48 9.45 19.49 -2.68
C THR A 48 8.37 20.56 -2.87
N SER A 49 8.21 21.04 -4.09
CA SER A 49 7.18 22.02 -4.47
C SER A 49 6.06 21.44 -5.34
N LYS A 50 6.08 20.13 -5.58
CA LYS A 50 5.15 19.44 -6.50
C LYS A 50 4.53 18.23 -5.82
N GLN A 51 3.49 17.67 -6.45
CA GLN A 51 3.03 16.33 -6.12
C GLN A 51 4.14 15.32 -6.44
N VAL A 52 4.63 14.59 -5.44
CA VAL A 52 5.70 13.60 -5.61
C VAL A 52 5.53 12.43 -4.64
N LEU A 53 5.86 11.23 -5.12
CA LEU A 53 5.98 10.03 -4.31
C LEU A 53 7.44 9.88 -3.88
N PHE A 54 7.68 9.99 -2.59
CA PHE A 54 8.91 9.51 -1.97
C PHE A 54 8.76 8.00 -1.77
N THR A 55 9.73 7.23 -2.24
CA THR A 55 9.83 5.79 -1.98
C THR A 55 11.25 5.49 -1.54
N SER A 56 11.44 4.83 -0.39
CA SER A 56 12.78 4.55 0.11
C SER A 56 13.58 3.75 -0.93
N GLU A 57 14.86 4.08 -1.10
CA GLU A 57 15.74 3.42 -2.05
C GLU A 57 15.85 1.93 -1.69
N LYS A 58 16.15 1.68 -0.41
CA LYS A 58 16.29 0.34 0.15
C LYS A 58 14.95 -0.20 0.64
N THR A 59 14.81 -1.51 0.48
CA THR A 59 13.80 -2.34 1.14
C THR A 59 14.33 -2.81 2.49
N PHE A 60 13.44 -3.11 3.44
CA PHE A 60 13.78 -3.88 4.64
C PHE A 60 12.90 -5.11 4.75
N ASP A 61 13.42 -6.15 5.42
CA ASP A 61 12.67 -7.38 5.66
C ASP A 61 11.66 -7.20 6.80
N VAL A 62 10.50 -7.81 6.61
CA VAL A 62 9.38 -7.76 7.56
C VAL A 62 9.36 -9.04 8.39
N ASP A 63 9.45 -8.86 9.69
CA ASP A 63 9.24 -9.87 10.71
C ASP A 63 7.91 -9.58 11.42
N PRO A 64 6.88 -10.42 11.27
CA PRO A 64 5.56 -10.16 11.85
C PRO A 64 5.55 -10.13 13.39
N ASP A 65 6.56 -10.69 14.05
CA ASP A 65 6.65 -10.69 15.52
C ASP A 65 7.17 -9.36 16.06
N LYS A 66 7.82 -8.55 15.20
CA LYS A 66 8.32 -7.22 15.53
C LYS A 66 7.27 -6.13 15.30
N THR A 67 7.43 -5.04 16.07
CA THR A 67 6.68 -3.80 15.90
C THR A 67 7.51 -2.81 15.10
N TYR A 68 6.92 -2.22 14.08
CA TYR A 68 7.54 -1.17 13.27
C TYR A 68 6.82 0.13 13.55
N THR A 69 7.50 1.11 14.13
CA THR A 69 6.97 2.47 14.35
C THR A 69 7.62 3.43 13.36
N ILE A 70 6.82 4.14 12.59
CA ILE A 70 7.30 5.16 11.65
C ILE A 70 7.01 6.55 12.16
N LYS A 71 7.94 7.48 11.90
CA LYS A 71 7.81 8.88 12.25
C LYS A 71 8.23 9.76 11.08
N LEU A 72 7.56 10.90 10.93
CA LEU A 72 7.90 11.99 10.03
C LEU A 72 7.44 13.32 10.65
N SER A 73 8.24 14.37 10.54
CA SER A 73 7.80 15.75 10.77
C SER A 73 7.62 16.44 9.42
N ALA A 74 6.44 17.03 9.16
CA ALA A 74 6.10 17.71 7.91
C ALA A 74 5.57 19.13 8.15
N ARG A 75 5.89 20.05 7.25
CA ARG A 75 5.27 21.39 7.15
C ARG A 75 5.25 21.88 5.71
N ASP A 76 4.50 22.95 5.46
CA ASP A 76 4.56 23.75 4.23
C ASP A 76 5.16 25.11 4.57
N ASN A 77 6.31 25.46 4.00
CA ASN A 77 7.04 26.67 4.34
C ASN A 77 6.51 27.93 3.60
N LEU A 78 5.49 27.78 2.75
CA LEU A 78 4.74 28.91 2.22
C LEU A 78 3.93 29.61 3.32
N LYS A 79 3.99 30.94 3.34
CA LYS A 79 3.23 31.80 4.25
C LYS A 79 1.89 32.22 3.62
N ASP A 80 0.97 32.68 4.46
CA ASP A 80 -0.30 33.32 4.06
C ASP A 80 -1.21 32.44 3.18
N LYS A 81 -1.09 31.11 3.31
CA LYS A 81 -1.98 30.16 2.65
C LYS A 81 -3.31 30.05 3.38
N SER A 82 -4.39 30.00 2.60
CA SER A 82 -5.70 29.62 3.11
C SER A 82 -5.74 28.11 3.37
N ALA A 83 -6.54 27.67 4.36
CA ALA A 83 -6.60 26.26 4.75
C ALA A 83 -7.01 25.31 3.61
N LYS A 84 -7.81 25.77 2.63
CA LYS A 84 -8.19 25.00 1.43
C LYS A 84 -7.02 24.72 0.47
N ASP A 85 -5.91 25.45 0.64
CA ASP A 85 -4.71 25.30 -0.16
C ASP A 85 -3.63 24.50 0.57
N ASN A 86 -3.88 24.08 1.82
CA ASN A 86 -2.96 23.22 2.56
C ASN A 86 -2.65 21.94 1.77
N CYS A 87 -1.38 21.56 1.77
CA CYS A 87 -0.92 20.39 1.04
C CYS A 87 -1.31 19.11 1.79
N TRP A 88 -1.82 18.12 1.06
CA TRP A 88 -2.19 16.83 1.62
C TRP A 88 -0.99 15.88 1.59
N VAL A 89 -0.62 15.34 2.74
CA VAL A 89 0.49 14.39 2.90
C VAL A 89 -0.04 13.07 3.45
N LEU A 90 0.36 11.95 2.84
CA LEU A 90 0.09 10.61 3.35
C LEU A 90 1.41 9.87 3.60
N PHE A 91 1.47 9.08 4.67
CA PHE A 91 2.72 8.46 5.14
C PHE A 91 2.52 6.99 5.51
N GLY A 92 3.39 6.12 5.03
CA GLY A 92 3.19 4.68 5.23
C GLY A 92 4.18 3.80 4.49
N PHE A 93 3.72 2.64 4.03
CA PHE A 93 4.52 1.65 3.34
C PHE A 93 3.95 1.25 1.98
N THR A 94 4.85 0.91 1.05
CA THR A 94 4.57 -0.08 0.01
C THR A 94 5.17 -1.42 0.46
N VAL A 95 4.48 -2.52 0.16
CA VAL A 95 4.82 -3.85 0.69
C VAL A 95 4.95 -4.86 -0.46
N MET A 96 5.77 -5.87 -0.26
CA MET A 96 6.08 -6.88 -1.26
C MET A 96 6.09 -8.28 -0.64
N ASP A 97 5.82 -9.28 -1.49
CA ASP A 97 6.00 -10.69 -1.15
C ASP A 97 7.49 -11.07 -1.11
N LYS A 98 7.77 -12.33 -0.74
CA LYS A 98 9.14 -12.88 -0.68
C LYS A 98 9.89 -12.85 -2.02
N ASN A 99 9.16 -12.77 -3.14
CA ASN A 99 9.71 -12.72 -4.49
C ASN A 99 9.89 -11.27 -4.98
N GLY A 100 9.61 -10.27 -4.15
CA GLY A 100 9.67 -8.86 -4.51
C GLY A 100 8.47 -8.37 -5.34
N ARG A 101 7.39 -9.14 -5.44
CA ARG A 101 6.16 -8.70 -6.09
C ARG A 101 5.38 -7.79 -5.15
N THR A 102 5.00 -6.62 -5.61
CA THR A 102 4.18 -5.70 -4.83
C THR A 102 2.88 -6.37 -4.39
N ILE A 103 2.53 -6.19 -3.11
CA ILE A 103 1.22 -6.49 -2.58
C ILE A 103 0.51 -5.15 -2.39
N SER A 104 -0.72 -5.07 -2.88
CA SER A 104 -1.59 -3.89 -2.81
C SER A 104 -3.00 -4.34 -2.43
N PRO A 105 -3.91 -3.43 -2.06
CA PRO A 105 -5.26 -3.79 -1.61
C PRO A 105 -5.97 -4.85 -2.46
N PRO A 106 -6.02 -4.76 -3.81
CA PRO A 106 -6.77 -5.74 -4.61
C PRO A 106 -6.22 -7.16 -4.54
N HIS A 107 -5.01 -7.37 -4.02
CA HIS A 107 -4.44 -8.71 -3.88
C HIS A 107 -4.92 -9.42 -2.62
N VAL A 108 -5.45 -8.70 -1.62
CA VAL A 108 -5.68 -9.22 -0.26
C VAL A 108 -6.94 -8.68 0.41
N ASN A 109 -7.59 -7.63 -0.11
CA ASN A 109 -8.68 -6.91 0.54
C ASN A 109 -10.04 -7.36 0.01
N LEU A 110 -10.62 -8.39 0.63
CA LEU A 110 -11.87 -9.02 0.20
C LEU A 110 -13.08 -8.11 0.43
N VAL A 111 -14.05 -8.17 -0.47
CA VAL A 111 -15.40 -7.69 -0.24
C VAL A 111 -16.25 -8.88 0.18
N ALA A 112 -16.66 -8.93 1.45
CA ALA A 112 -17.35 -10.07 2.03
C ALA A 112 -18.68 -10.40 1.30
N GLY A 113 -18.94 -11.69 1.06
CA GLY A 113 -20.18 -12.17 0.45
C GLY A 113 -20.24 -11.97 -1.06
N THR A 114 -19.12 -11.70 -1.70
CA THR A 114 -19.05 -11.55 -3.17
C THR A 114 -18.59 -12.82 -3.88
N GLU A 115 -18.32 -13.88 -3.11
CA GLU A 115 -17.94 -15.19 -3.62
C GLU A 115 -19.02 -15.75 -4.56
N THR A 116 -18.60 -16.21 -5.73
CA THR A 116 -19.49 -16.75 -6.77
C THR A 116 -18.66 -17.59 -7.74
N VAL A 117 -19.25 -18.00 -8.86
CA VAL A 117 -18.51 -18.66 -9.95
C VAL A 117 -18.92 -18.10 -11.30
N LEU A 118 -18.01 -18.18 -12.28
CA LEU A 118 -18.36 -17.94 -13.69
C LEU A 118 -19.47 -18.93 -14.12
N ALA A 119 -20.52 -18.40 -14.73
CA ALA A 119 -21.62 -19.18 -15.28
C ALA A 119 -21.36 -19.60 -16.75
N ALA A 120 -20.43 -18.94 -17.43
CA ALA A 120 -19.97 -19.27 -18.78
C ALA A 120 -18.47 -18.96 -18.93
N ASP A 121 -17.84 -19.49 -19.99
CA ASP A 121 -16.46 -19.14 -20.34
C ASP A 121 -16.34 -17.61 -20.54
N ALA A 122 -15.35 -16.98 -19.89
CA ALA A 122 -14.99 -15.58 -20.13
C ALA A 122 -13.79 -15.53 -21.07
N LYS A 123 -13.94 -14.86 -22.20
CA LYS A 123 -12.89 -14.77 -23.22
C LYS A 123 -12.02 -13.54 -23.06
N LYS A 124 -10.72 -13.71 -23.29
CA LYS A 124 -9.77 -12.61 -23.38
C LYS A 124 -10.29 -11.54 -24.33
N GLY A 125 -10.23 -10.28 -23.91
CA GLY A 125 -10.71 -9.14 -24.69
C GLY A 125 -12.20 -8.83 -24.51
N SER A 126 -13.01 -9.72 -23.92
CA SER A 126 -14.42 -9.43 -23.61
C SER A 126 -14.54 -8.30 -22.59
N LYS A 127 -15.63 -7.52 -22.64
CA LYS A 127 -16.03 -6.57 -21.59
C LYS A 127 -17.15 -7.10 -20.71
N THR A 128 -17.69 -8.27 -20.99
CA THR A 128 -18.78 -8.86 -20.22
C THR A 128 -18.39 -10.24 -19.72
N ILE A 129 -18.84 -10.56 -18.51
CA ILE A 129 -18.79 -11.90 -17.93
C ILE A 129 -20.16 -12.27 -17.39
N LEU A 130 -20.48 -13.56 -17.37
CA LEU A 130 -21.68 -14.08 -16.73
C LEU A 130 -21.28 -14.82 -15.46
N VAL A 131 -21.89 -14.46 -14.33
CA VAL A 131 -21.65 -15.09 -13.02
C VAL A 131 -22.95 -15.60 -12.42
N LYS A 132 -22.89 -16.62 -11.56
CA LYS A 132 -24.11 -17.20 -10.96
C LYS A 132 -24.84 -16.24 -10.04
N ASP A 133 -24.10 -15.52 -9.21
CA ASP A 133 -24.63 -14.51 -8.29
C ASP A 133 -23.70 -13.28 -8.23
N ALA A 134 -24.27 -12.10 -8.43
CA ALA A 134 -23.62 -10.80 -8.23
C ALA A 134 -24.51 -9.85 -7.40
N SER A 135 -25.50 -10.38 -6.68
CA SER A 135 -26.49 -9.59 -5.93
C SER A 135 -25.88 -8.65 -4.88
N LYS A 136 -24.69 -8.98 -4.36
CA LYS A 136 -23.93 -8.16 -3.39
C LYS A 136 -22.82 -7.33 -4.03
N TRP A 137 -22.62 -7.44 -5.34
CA TRP A 137 -21.62 -6.65 -6.06
C TRP A 137 -22.14 -5.23 -6.30
N LYS A 138 -21.24 -4.28 -6.56
CA LYS A 138 -21.58 -2.89 -6.84
C LYS A 138 -20.78 -2.36 -8.04
N PRO A 139 -21.36 -1.52 -8.91
CA PRO A 139 -20.62 -0.80 -9.93
C PRO A 139 -19.61 0.16 -9.29
N ILE A 140 -18.32 -0.19 -9.34
CA ILE A 140 -17.22 0.55 -8.71
C ILE A 140 -15.94 0.34 -9.53
N ASP A 141 -15.21 1.43 -9.78
CA ASP A 141 -14.02 1.48 -10.64
C ASP A 141 -12.83 0.71 -10.08
N TYR A 142 -12.70 0.72 -8.76
CA TYR A 142 -11.60 0.15 -8.02
C TYR A 142 -11.98 -1.20 -7.40
N HIS A 143 -12.92 -1.94 -7.97
CA HIS A 143 -13.17 -3.34 -7.64
C HIS A 143 -12.45 -4.27 -8.61
N TYR A 144 -11.87 -5.35 -8.07
CA TYR A 144 -11.10 -6.34 -8.79
C TYR A 144 -11.78 -7.69 -8.61
N ILE A 145 -12.14 -8.34 -9.72
CA ILE A 145 -12.76 -9.66 -9.69
C ILE A 145 -11.64 -10.68 -9.78
N CYS A 146 -11.33 -11.35 -8.67
CA CYS A 146 -10.27 -12.33 -8.59
C CYS A 146 -10.78 -13.70 -9.02
N ALA A 147 -10.00 -14.42 -9.83
CA ALA A 147 -10.22 -15.82 -10.16
C ALA A 147 -9.58 -16.75 -9.13
N ASP A 148 -9.97 -18.02 -9.18
CA ASP A 148 -9.48 -19.11 -8.32
C ASP A 148 -9.55 -18.79 -6.83
N ALA A 149 -10.59 -18.05 -6.44
CA ALA A 149 -10.81 -17.67 -5.05
C ALA A 149 -11.01 -18.91 -4.17
N LYS A 150 -10.32 -18.98 -3.03
CA LYS A 150 -10.41 -20.11 -2.11
C LYS A 150 -11.04 -19.70 -0.79
N ALA A 151 -11.89 -20.58 -0.25
CA ALA A 151 -12.58 -20.38 1.02
C ALA A 151 -11.62 -20.29 2.21
N ASP A 152 -10.51 -21.02 2.17
CA ASP A 152 -9.45 -21.01 3.19
C ASP A 152 -8.46 -19.84 3.04
N LEU A 153 -8.68 -18.97 2.05
CA LEU A 153 -7.84 -17.81 1.73
C LEU A 153 -6.40 -18.17 1.33
N SER A 154 -6.11 -19.44 1.02
CA SER A 154 -4.78 -19.88 0.58
C SER A 154 -4.40 -19.33 -0.80
N ASP A 155 -5.33 -18.69 -1.51
CA ASP A 155 -5.08 -17.96 -2.75
C ASP A 155 -4.44 -16.58 -2.54
N LEU A 156 -4.40 -16.05 -1.30
CA LEU A 156 -3.87 -14.73 -1.02
C LEU A 156 -2.33 -14.72 -0.86
N PRO A 157 -1.61 -13.72 -1.43
CA PRO A 157 -2.12 -12.65 -2.27
C PRO A 157 -2.55 -13.17 -3.64
N ASN A 158 -3.73 -12.79 -4.09
CA ASN A 158 -4.29 -13.25 -5.35
C ASN A 158 -3.99 -12.24 -6.46
N TYR A 159 -3.20 -12.66 -7.44
CA TYR A 159 -2.79 -11.86 -8.60
C TYR A 159 -3.59 -12.20 -9.87
N ASN A 160 -4.52 -13.15 -9.80
CA ASN A 160 -5.29 -13.62 -10.94
C ASN A 160 -6.61 -12.86 -11.03
N PHE A 161 -6.69 -11.89 -11.94
CA PHE A 161 -7.88 -11.05 -12.11
C PHE A 161 -8.64 -11.38 -13.40
N VAL A 162 -9.94 -11.63 -13.28
CA VAL A 162 -10.86 -11.76 -14.41
C VAL A 162 -11.26 -10.39 -14.95
N GLY A 163 -11.36 -9.38 -14.07
CA GLY A 163 -11.81 -8.05 -14.45
C GLY A 163 -11.41 -6.99 -13.44
N ILE A 164 -11.24 -5.76 -13.93
CA ILE A 164 -10.95 -4.57 -13.14
C ILE A 164 -12.00 -3.51 -13.48
N GLY A 165 -12.65 -3.01 -12.43
CA GLY A 165 -13.75 -2.05 -12.50
C GLY A 165 -15.04 -2.70 -12.97
N ILE A 166 -16.11 -2.51 -12.20
CA ILE A 166 -17.46 -2.96 -12.55
C ILE A 166 -18.24 -1.74 -13.04
N ALA A 167 -18.66 -1.76 -14.31
CA ALA A 167 -19.43 -0.67 -14.92
C ALA A 167 -20.94 -0.86 -14.72
N LYS A 168 -21.45 -2.08 -14.87
CA LYS A 168 -22.87 -2.41 -14.79
C LYS A 168 -23.06 -3.85 -14.33
N ILE A 169 -24.17 -4.11 -13.63
CA ILE A 169 -24.60 -5.44 -13.20
C ILE A 169 -26.06 -5.58 -13.60
N GLU A 170 -26.40 -6.65 -14.32
CA GLU A 170 -27.75 -6.94 -14.80
C GLU A 170 -28.13 -8.36 -14.46
N LYS A 171 -29.25 -8.54 -13.75
CA LYS A 171 -29.83 -9.87 -13.56
C LYS A 171 -30.40 -10.37 -14.89
N LYS A 172 -30.04 -11.58 -15.29
CA LYS A 172 -30.56 -12.32 -16.43
C LYS A 172 -31.22 -13.62 -15.92
N GLU A 173 -31.84 -14.39 -16.80
CA GLU A 173 -32.44 -15.68 -16.43
C GLU A 173 -31.39 -16.65 -15.85
N ASN A 174 -30.18 -16.68 -16.42
CA ASN A 174 -29.12 -17.63 -16.09
C ASN A 174 -28.02 -17.07 -15.19
N GLY A 175 -28.34 -16.05 -14.38
CA GLY A 175 -27.40 -15.44 -13.44
C GLY A 175 -27.31 -13.93 -13.62
N PHE A 176 -26.11 -13.38 -13.47
CA PHE A 176 -25.85 -11.94 -13.57
C PHE A 176 -24.83 -11.68 -14.66
N GLU A 177 -25.19 -10.85 -15.63
CA GLU A 177 -24.26 -10.28 -16.59
C GLU A 177 -23.57 -9.07 -15.95
N VAL A 178 -22.25 -9.09 -15.94
CA VAL A 178 -21.42 -8.03 -15.37
C VAL A 178 -20.61 -7.40 -16.49
N THR A 179 -20.83 -6.11 -16.72
CA THR A 179 -20.04 -5.31 -17.65
C THR A 179 -18.85 -4.72 -16.91
N LEU A 180 -17.66 -5.01 -17.41
CA LEU A 180 -16.37 -4.58 -16.89
C LEU A 180 -15.92 -3.27 -17.55
N LYS A 181 -15.18 -2.45 -16.81
CA LYS A 181 -14.52 -1.26 -17.39
C LYS A 181 -13.34 -1.69 -18.25
N ASN A 182 -12.50 -2.58 -17.73
CA ASN A 182 -11.39 -3.16 -18.48
C ASN A 182 -11.79 -4.48 -19.12
N THR A 183 -11.14 -4.83 -20.23
CA THR A 183 -11.35 -6.12 -20.87
C THR A 183 -10.77 -7.26 -20.04
N VAL A 184 -11.35 -8.45 -20.15
CA VAL A 184 -10.84 -9.67 -19.52
C VAL A 184 -9.42 -9.94 -20.04
N PRO A 185 -8.40 -10.14 -19.17
CA PRO A 185 -7.00 -10.20 -19.60
C PRO A 185 -6.59 -11.56 -20.19
N ALA A 186 -7.33 -12.62 -19.89
CA ALA A 186 -7.06 -14.00 -20.30
C ALA A 186 -8.37 -14.79 -20.48
N ASP A 187 -8.28 -16.01 -21.01
CA ASP A 187 -9.44 -16.91 -21.05
C ASP A 187 -9.65 -17.56 -19.68
N PHE A 188 -10.90 -17.57 -19.20
CA PHE A 188 -11.32 -18.25 -17.98
C PHE A 188 -12.50 -19.18 -18.27
N LYS A 189 -12.53 -20.34 -17.60
CA LYS A 189 -13.56 -21.36 -17.84
C LYS A 189 -14.79 -21.16 -16.98
N ALA A 190 -15.95 -21.54 -17.50
CA ALA A 190 -17.15 -21.71 -16.69
C ALA A 190 -16.85 -22.55 -15.45
N GLY A 191 -17.40 -22.16 -14.30
CA GLY A 191 -17.13 -22.79 -13.01
C GLY A 191 -15.91 -22.24 -12.26
N THR A 192 -15.12 -21.33 -12.84
CA THR A 192 -14.02 -20.66 -12.11
C THR A 192 -14.58 -19.92 -10.90
N ALA A 193 -14.01 -20.18 -9.71
CA ALA A 193 -14.39 -19.52 -8.47
C ALA A 193 -13.93 -18.05 -8.47
N LEU A 194 -14.84 -17.15 -8.11
CA LEU A 194 -14.62 -15.72 -8.12
C LEU A 194 -14.81 -15.10 -6.74
N ARG A 195 -14.09 -14.02 -6.47
CA ARG A 195 -14.33 -13.13 -5.32
C ARG A 195 -13.95 -11.69 -5.67
N VAL A 196 -14.73 -10.72 -5.23
CA VAL A 196 -14.40 -9.29 -5.43
C VAL A 196 -13.46 -8.83 -4.33
N HIS A 197 -12.37 -8.17 -4.73
CA HIS A 197 -11.47 -7.46 -3.85
C HIS A 197 -11.58 -5.94 -4.09
N ALA A 198 -11.42 -5.17 -3.02
CA ALA A 198 -11.39 -3.71 -3.07
C ALA A 198 -9.97 -3.21 -3.35
N GLY A 199 -9.88 -2.28 -4.28
CA GLY A 199 -8.69 -1.48 -4.56
C GLY A 199 -8.43 -0.46 -3.46
N GLY A 200 -7.35 0.29 -3.63
CA GLY A 200 -6.97 1.35 -2.69
C GLY A 200 -5.56 1.86 -2.95
N GLY A 201 -5.03 2.59 -1.97
CA GLY A 201 -3.69 3.16 -2.04
C GLY A 201 -2.63 2.31 -1.32
N TYR A 202 -1.67 3.00 -0.74
CA TYR A 202 -0.60 2.40 0.07
C TYR A 202 -1.08 2.06 1.49
N LEU A 203 -0.19 1.46 2.27
CA LEU A 203 -0.44 1.12 3.67
C LEU A 203 -0.12 2.34 4.53
N TYR A 204 -1.09 3.23 4.73
CA TYR A 204 -0.89 4.54 5.38
C TYR A 204 -0.77 4.44 6.91
N THR A 205 0.20 3.66 7.39
CA THR A 205 0.47 3.41 8.82
C THR A 205 0.64 4.69 9.61
N GLY A 206 1.34 5.69 9.06
CA GLY A 206 1.56 6.99 9.69
C GLY A 206 0.41 7.98 9.50
N GLY A 207 -0.67 7.55 8.83
CA GLY A 207 -1.86 8.36 8.58
C GLY A 207 -1.68 9.36 7.45
N ASN A 208 -2.51 10.42 7.52
CA ASN A 208 -2.48 11.54 6.60
C ASN A 208 -2.74 12.84 7.36
N LEU A 209 -2.26 13.96 6.83
CA LEU A 209 -2.58 15.29 7.36
C LEU A 209 -2.58 16.35 6.25
N TYR A 210 -3.17 17.50 6.56
CA TYR A 210 -3.00 18.74 5.82
C TYR A 210 -1.93 19.60 6.51
N THR A 211 -0.84 19.90 5.80
CA THR A 211 0.27 20.72 6.34
C THR A 211 -0.11 22.19 6.40
N ASP A 212 0.52 22.93 7.30
CA ASP A 212 0.55 24.39 7.32
C ASP A 212 1.98 24.85 7.62
N ASN A 213 2.16 26.12 8.01
CA ASN A 213 3.47 26.70 8.31
C ASN A 213 4.13 26.16 9.60
N ASN A 214 3.44 25.30 10.36
CA ASN A 214 3.96 24.68 11.57
C ASN A 214 4.41 23.24 11.31
N TRP A 215 5.46 22.83 12.01
CA TRP A 215 5.89 21.43 12.03
C TRP A 215 4.82 20.55 12.70
N LYS A 216 4.34 19.55 11.97
CA LYS A 216 3.42 18.53 12.46
C LYS A 216 4.06 17.16 12.39
N VAL A 217 3.91 16.38 13.45
CA VAL A 217 4.44 15.02 13.53
C VAL A 217 3.37 14.04 13.06
N MET A 218 3.74 13.17 12.13
CA MET A 218 3.02 11.98 11.73
C MET A 218 3.70 10.78 12.37
N THR A 219 2.92 9.88 12.97
CA THR A 219 3.44 8.65 13.56
C THR A 219 2.41 7.53 13.49
N GLY A 220 2.89 6.30 13.43
CA GLY A 220 2.04 5.12 13.43
C GLY A 220 2.85 3.86 13.64
N SER A 221 2.17 2.77 14.00
CA SER A 221 2.82 1.49 14.25
C SER A 221 2.07 0.33 13.59
N ILE A 222 2.83 -0.68 13.18
CA ILE A 222 2.33 -1.89 12.54
C ILE A 222 3.01 -3.13 13.13
N LYS A 223 2.23 -4.18 13.39
CA LYS A 223 2.70 -5.48 13.91
C LYS A 223 1.79 -6.61 13.45
N GLY A 224 2.33 -7.82 13.38
CA GLY A 224 1.58 -9.03 13.07
C GLY A 224 1.28 -9.17 11.59
N MET A 225 0.66 -10.28 11.23
CA MET A 225 0.28 -10.62 9.86
C MET A 225 -1.21 -10.91 9.79
N ALA A 226 -1.92 -10.21 8.91
CA ALA A 226 -3.33 -10.44 8.70
C ALA A 226 -3.56 -11.75 7.94
N LYS A 227 -4.66 -12.45 8.23
CA LYS A 227 -5.13 -13.57 7.39
C LYS A 227 -5.63 -13.08 6.03
N SER A 228 -6.17 -11.88 5.99
CA SER A 228 -6.64 -11.15 4.82
C SER A 228 -6.92 -9.69 5.19
N GLY A 229 -7.16 -8.84 4.19
CA GLY A 229 -7.54 -7.44 4.37
C GLY A 229 -6.39 -6.46 4.15
N TRP A 230 -6.74 -5.18 4.21
CA TRP A 230 -5.80 -4.06 4.12
C TRP A 230 -6.08 -3.07 5.25
N ALA A 231 -5.23 -3.07 6.28
CA ALA A 231 -5.38 -2.21 7.45
C ALA A 231 -4.03 -1.65 7.87
N ASN A 232 -4.01 -0.37 8.24
CA ASN A 232 -2.78 0.40 8.42
C ASN A 232 -1.91 -0.03 9.62
N ASN A 233 -2.39 -0.93 10.47
CA ASN A 233 -1.75 -1.36 11.72
C ASN A 233 -1.37 -2.85 11.76
N VAL A 234 -1.60 -3.61 10.68
CA VAL A 234 -1.22 -5.03 10.56
C VAL A 234 -0.71 -5.32 9.16
N TRP A 235 0.35 -6.14 9.03
CA TRP A 235 0.90 -6.44 7.71
C TRP A 235 -0.10 -7.23 6.86
N PRO A 236 -0.32 -6.86 5.59
CA PRO A 236 -1.12 -7.67 4.68
C PRO A 236 -0.49 -9.05 4.46
N LYS A 237 -1.33 -10.08 4.31
CA LYS A 237 -0.89 -11.48 4.19
C LYS A 237 0.27 -11.64 3.22
N SER A 238 1.28 -12.39 3.64
CA SER A 238 2.50 -12.73 2.88
C SER A 238 3.45 -11.56 2.59
N THR A 239 3.28 -10.42 3.27
CA THR A 239 4.30 -9.36 3.25
C THR A 239 5.60 -9.90 3.82
N ALA A 240 6.68 -9.80 3.04
CA ALA A 240 8.02 -10.21 3.43
C ALA A 240 9.01 -9.04 3.41
N LYS A 241 8.73 -8.02 2.60
CA LYS A 241 9.57 -6.81 2.47
C LYS A 241 8.71 -5.57 2.40
N ALA A 242 9.26 -4.45 2.84
CA ALA A 242 8.58 -3.15 2.73
C ALA A 242 9.56 -2.03 2.36
N LYS A 243 8.99 -0.94 1.84
CA LYS A 243 9.64 0.35 1.64
C LYS A 243 8.79 1.44 2.27
N LEU A 244 9.44 2.45 2.84
CA LEU A 244 8.74 3.63 3.36
C LEU A 244 8.28 4.49 2.19
N VAL A 245 7.08 5.05 2.27
CA VAL A 245 6.52 5.96 1.27
C VAL A 245 5.96 7.23 1.91
N ILE A 246 6.15 8.36 1.22
CA ILE A 246 5.48 9.63 1.52
C ILE A 246 4.83 10.11 0.22
N LEU A 247 3.52 10.29 0.23
CA LEU A 247 2.79 10.94 -0.86
C LEU A 247 2.75 12.42 -0.50
N ALA A 248 3.67 13.19 -1.07
CA ALA A 248 3.76 14.61 -0.83
C ALA A 248 2.82 15.36 -1.78
N ASN A 249 2.05 16.31 -1.22
CA ASN A 249 1.16 17.20 -1.97
C ASN A 249 0.17 16.44 -2.87
N TRP A 250 -0.51 15.43 -2.33
CA TRP A 250 -1.40 14.53 -3.09
C TRP A 250 -2.74 15.17 -3.51
N ASN A 251 -2.85 16.48 -3.35
CA ASN A 251 -3.91 17.35 -3.85
C ASN A 251 -3.38 18.47 -4.77
N ASN A 252 -2.10 18.39 -5.17
CA ASN A 252 -1.42 19.24 -6.14
C ASN A 252 -1.63 20.76 -5.94
N LYS A 253 -1.42 21.22 -4.71
CA LYS A 253 -1.48 22.64 -4.34
C LYS A 253 -0.13 23.34 -4.55
N PRO A 254 -0.08 24.68 -4.66
CA PRO A 254 1.18 25.41 -4.54
C PRO A 254 1.86 25.05 -3.22
N ALA A 255 3.12 24.63 -3.25
CA ALA A 255 3.78 24.03 -2.10
C ALA A 255 5.26 24.44 -1.96
N ASP A 256 5.72 24.55 -0.71
CA ASP A 256 7.12 24.41 -0.31
C ASP A 256 7.14 23.40 0.85
N LEU A 257 6.81 22.14 0.53
CA LEU A 257 6.72 21.08 1.52
C LEU A 257 8.11 20.74 2.03
N GLN A 258 8.22 20.59 3.36
CA GLN A 258 9.45 20.26 4.06
C GLN A 258 9.24 19.07 4.98
N PHE A 259 10.22 18.17 5.01
CA PHE A 259 10.20 16.92 5.76
C PHE A 259 11.51 16.72 6.53
N LYS A 260 11.41 16.22 7.76
CA LYS A 260 12.55 15.83 8.61
C LYS A 260 12.12 14.80 9.66
N ASP A 261 13.07 14.35 10.47
CA ASP A 261 12.86 13.35 11.54
C ASP A 261 12.24 12.04 11.01
N ILE A 262 12.59 11.65 9.78
CA ILE A 262 12.02 10.50 9.09
C ILE A 262 12.73 9.25 9.55
N SER A 263 11.99 8.37 10.23
CA SER A 263 12.57 7.16 10.79
C SER A 263 11.60 5.97 10.81
N ILE A 264 12.19 4.78 10.85
CA ILE A 264 11.54 3.51 11.19
C ILE A 264 12.26 2.96 12.41
N THR A 265 11.53 2.73 13.50
CA THR A 265 12.01 2.03 14.69
C THR A 265 11.43 0.63 14.74
N ILE A 266 12.29 -0.38 14.85
CA ILE A 266 11.93 -1.79 14.85
C ILE A 266 12.21 -2.37 16.24
N LYS A 267 11.20 -2.95 16.89
CA LYS A 267 11.26 -3.53 18.24
C LYS A 267 10.70 -4.94 18.27
#